data_AF-A0A964HIT0-F1
#
_entry.id   AF-A0A964HIT0-F1
#
_cell.length_a   1.000
_cell.length_b   1.000
_cell.length_c   1.000
_cell.angle_alpha   90.00
_cell.angle_beta   90.00
_cell.angle_gamma   90.00
#
_symmetry.space_group_name_H-M   'P 1'
#
loop_
_entity.id
_entity.type
_entity.pdbx_description
1 polymer ?
#
loop_
_entity_poly.entity_id
_entity_poly.type
_entity_poly.pdbx_seq_one_letter_code
_entity_poly.pdbx_strand_id
1 'polypeptide(L)'
;MGTPAEQETRGGCRCHPLVFGVLLLALVLAQAAQSWSAWKGRSVPVLDPGPIGGWYGVTLAGGAVYYGRLLEAGPGQVKLADVYYVETFIADPSGRRDNRLVNRQKNDWHSPETMVIAADKILMIETVGTQSRLAKLIEQERALPAPK
;
A
#
# COMPACT_ATOMS: atom_id res chain seq x y z
N MET A 1 -23.03 60.80 -65.03
CA MET A 1 -21.71 61.05 -64.40
C MET A 1 -21.99 61.36 -62.93
N GLY A 2 -21.62 60.61 -61.90
CA GLY A 2 -20.97 59.32 -61.70
C GLY A 2 -21.20 58.96 -60.22
N THR A 3 -21.36 57.66 -59.96
CA THR A 3 -21.65 56.90 -58.72
C THR A 3 -20.57 57.02 -57.60
N PRO A 4 -20.60 56.24 -56.50
CA PRO A 4 -21.50 56.27 -55.34
C PRO A 4 -20.72 56.20 -54.00
N ALA A 5 -21.44 55.94 -52.90
CA ALA A 5 -20.99 55.79 -51.52
C ALA A 5 -19.80 54.85 -51.27
N GLU A 6 -18.88 55.28 -50.41
CA GLU A 6 -17.82 54.47 -49.81
C GLU A 6 -18.40 53.72 -48.61
N GLN A 7 -18.68 52.42 -48.81
CA GLN A 7 -19.14 51.52 -47.76
C GLN A 7 -17.94 50.92 -47.01
N GLU A 8 -17.95 51.15 -45.70
CA GLU A 8 -17.16 50.53 -44.64
C GLU A 8 -17.20 48.99 -44.74
N THR A 9 -16.08 48.35 -45.09
CA THR A 9 -15.92 46.90 -44.98
C THR A 9 -15.29 46.54 -43.64
N ARG A 10 -16.13 46.33 -42.62
CA ARG A 10 -15.72 45.63 -41.39
C ARG A 10 -15.45 44.17 -41.71
N GLY A 11 -14.17 43.81 -41.84
CA GLY A 11 -13.70 42.43 -41.90
C GLY A 11 -13.99 41.69 -40.59
N GLY A 12 -15.20 41.19 -40.43
CA GLY A 12 -15.58 40.30 -39.34
C GLY A 12 -14.91 38.94 -39.52
N CYS A 13 -13.81 38.72 -38.79
CA CYS A 13 -13.20 37.41 -38.65
C CYS A 13 -14.20 36.47 -37.96
N ARG A 14 -14.91 35.65 -38.75
CA ARG A 14 -15.87 34.66 -38.25
C ARG A 14 -15.11 33.52 -37.57
N CYS A 15 -14.83 33.67 -36.27
CA CYS A 15 -14.42 32.56 -35.41
C CYS A 15 -15.44 31.42 -35.57
N HIS A 16 -15.02 30.29 -36.15
CA HIS A 16 -15.88 29.16 -36.52
C HIS A 16 -16.25 28.32 -35.28
N PRO A 17 -17.48 28.39 -34.75
CA PRO A 17 -17.88 27.65 -33.55
C PRO A 17 -17.81 26.12 -33.74
N LEU A 18 -17.91 25.65 -34.99
CA LEU A 18 -17.76 24.24 -35.35
C LEU A 18 -16.32 23.73 -35.12
N VAL A 19 -15.30 24.56 -35.39
CA VAL A 19 -13.90 24.17 -35.17
C VAL A 19 -13.62 24.02 -33.69
N PHE A 20 -14.13 24.94 -32.86
CA PHE A 20 -14.05 24.84 -31.40
C PHE A 20 -14.83 23.63 -30.86
N GLY A 21 -16.01 23.33 -31.41
CA GLY A 21 -16.79 22.14 -31.02
C GLY A 21 -16.08 20.81 -31.31
N VAL A 22 -15.45 20.69 -32.49
CA VAL A 22 -14.69 19.49 -32.88
C VAL A 22 -13.45 19.32 -32.00
N LEU A 23 -12.73 20.41 -31.70
CA LEU A 23 -11.55 20.37 -30.84
C LEU A 23 -11.89 19.96 -29.39
N LEU A 24 -13.02 20.44 -28.85
CA LEU A 24 -13.48 20.05 -27.52
C LEU A 24 -13.88 18.57 -27.46
N LEU A 25 -14.58 18.07 -28.48
CA LEU A 25 -14.95 16.65 -28.54
C LEU A 25 -13.71 15.74 -28.63
N ALA A 26 -12.73 16.10 -29.45
CA ALA A 26 -11.47 15.37 -29.56
C ALA A 26 -10.72 15.34 -28.22
N LEU A 27 -10.71 16.44 -27.48
CA LEU A 27 -10.09 16.51 -26.15
C LEU A 27 -10.80 15.60 -25.14
N VAL A 28 -12.14 15.61 -25.09
CA VAL A 28 -12.91 14.74 -24.19
C VAL A 28 -12.63 13.26 -24.47
N LEU A 29 -12.60 12.86 -25.74
CA LEU A 29 -12.28 11.49 -26.14
C LEU A 29 -10.84 11.10 -25.76
N ALA A 30 -9.88 12.01 -25.93
CA ALA A 30 -8.50 11.77 -25.53
C ALA A 30 -8.35 11.62 -23.99
N GLN A 31 -9.10 12.40 -23.20
CA GLN A 31 -9.12 12.26 -21.74
C GLN A 31 -9.75 10.93 -21.31
N ALA A 32 -10.89 10.56 -21.91
CA ALA A 32 -11.54 9.28 -21.62
C ALA A 32 -10.65 8.08 -21.97
N ALA A 33 -9.93 8.13 -23.10
CA ALA A 33 -8.98 7.09 -23.51
C ALA A 33 -7.81 6.96 -22.52
N GLN A 34 -7.26 8.07 -22.05
CA GLN A 34 -6.19 8.08 -21.04
C GLN A 34 -6.67 7.52 -19.70
N SER A 35 -7.87 7.90 -19.23
CA SER A 35 -8.45 7.34 -18.00
C SER A 35 -8.73 5.84 -18.11
N TRP A 36 -9.24 5.39 -19.25
CA TRP A 36 -9.53 3.97 -19.52
C TRP A 36 -8.25 3.11 -19.55
N SER A 37 -7.18 3.63 -20.15
CA SER A 37 -5.87 2.99 -20.16
C SER A 37 -5.29 2.90 -18.75
N ALA A 38 -5.36 3.99 -17.97
CA ALA A 38 -4.89 4.03 -16.60
C ALA A 38 -5.64 3.07 -15.67
N TRP A 39 -6.94 2.87 -15.88
CA TRP A 39 -7.72 1.88 -15.12
C TRP A 39 -7.38 0.44 -15.50
N LYS A 40 -7.22 0.14 -16.80
CA LYS A 40 -6.85 -1.21 -17.24
C LYS A 40 -5.39 -1.57 -16.91
N GLY A 41 -4.51 -0.58 -16.88
CA GLY A 41 -3.10 -0.75 -16.54
C GLY A 41 -2.80 -0.81 -15.05
N ARG A 42 -3.81 -0.76 -14.17
CA ARG A 42 -3.62 -0.84 -12.72
C ARG A 42 -3.36 -2.30 -12.33
N SER A 43 -2.14 -2.76 -12.55
CA SER A 43 -1.64 -4.01 -12.01
C SER A 43 -1.62 -3.90 -10.48
N VAL A 44 -2.39 -4.76 -9.81
CA VAL A 44 -2.21 -4.95 -8.37
C VAL A 44 -0.88 -5.68 -8.20
N PRO A 45 0.11 -5.14 -7.46
CA PRO A 45 1.39 -5.81 -7.28
C PRO A 45 1.17 -7.22 -6.73
N VAL A 46 1.56 -8.24 -7.49
CA VAL A 46 1.56 -9.60 -6.96
C VAL A 46 2.69 -9.70 -5.96
N LEU A 47 2.35 -9.80 -4.68
CA LEU A 47 3.32 -10.09 -3.65
C LEU A 47 3.64 -11.59 -3.69
N ASP A 48 4.86 -11.91 -4.09
CA ASP A 48 5.43 -13.25 -3.99
C ASP A 48 6.70 -13.20 -3.12
N PRO A 49 6.54 -13.20 -1.80
CA PRO A 49 7.67 -13.13 -0.86
C PRO A 49 8.43 -14.47 -0.76
N GLY A 50 7.95 -15.54 -1.41
CA GLY A 50 8.55 -16.88 -1.36
C GLY A 50 7.67 -17.91 -0.64
N PRO A 51 8.28 -18.97 -0.07
CA PRO A 51 7.53 -20.17 0.33
C PRO A 51 6.56 -19.93 1.49
N ILE A 52 5.32 -20.42 1.30
CA ILE A 52 4.32 -20.56 2.37
C ILE A 52 4.90 -21.41 3.52
N GLY A 53 4.57 -21.02 4.75
CA GLY A 53 5.04 -21.65 5.99
C GLY A 53 6.35 -21.08 6.51
N GLY A 54 7.11 -20.34 5.68
CA GLY A 54 8.30 -19.62 6.09
C GLY A 54 8.00 -18.45 7.03
N TRP A 55 9.02 -17.98 7.74
CA TRP A 55 8.94 -16.80 8.60
C TRP A 55 9.27 -15.54 7.83
N TYR A 56 8.49 -14.50 8.04
CA TYR A 56 8.61 -13.22 7.33
C TYR A 56 8.49 -12.05 8.27
N GLY A 57 9.28 -11.01 8.00
CA GLY A 57 9.08 -9.66 8.51
C GLY A 57 8.26 -8.87 7.49
N VAL A 58 7.21 -8.20 7.96
CA VAL A 58 6.36 -7.31 7.17
C VAL A 58 6.38 -5.94 7.81
N THR A 59 7.02 -5.01 7.12
CA THR A 59 7.06 -3.59 7.49
C THR A 59 5.90 -2.88 6.80
N LEU A 60 5.04 -2.23 7.58
CA LEU A 60 3.94 -1.44 7.07
C LEU A 60 4.42 -0.04 6.68
N ALA A 61 3.69 0.61 5.77
CA ALA A 61 3.94 2.01 5.38
C ALA A 61 3.91 2.98 6.56
N GLY A 62 3.17 2.64 7.64
CA GLY A 62 3.15 3.40 8.89
C GLY A 62 4.34 3.13 9.84
N GLY A 63 5.30 2.30 9.45
CA GLY A 63 6.50 1.97 10.23
C GLY A 63 6.35 0.81 11.22
N ALA A 64 5.12 0.34 11.48
CA ALA A 64 4.91 -0.87 12.28
C ALA A 64 5.51 -2.09 11.58
N VAL A 65 6.16 -2.97 12.34
CA VAL A 65 6.74 -4.20 11.82
C VAL A 65 6.12 -5.40 12.53
N TYR A 66 5.64 -6.36 11.73
CA TYR A 66 5.11 -7.62 12.20
C TYR A 66 5.97 -8.77 11.69
N TYR A 67 6.13 -9.80 12.52
CA TYR A 67 6.83 -11.03 12.16
C TYR A 67 5.87 -12.19 12.26
N GLY A 68 5.82 -13.08 11.28
CA GLY A 68 4.88 -14.19 11.33
C GLY A 68 5.20 -15.28 10.32
N ARG A 69 4.51 -16.41 10.44
CA ARG A 69 4.52 -17.46 9.43
C ARG A 69 3.57 -17.10 8.31
N LEU A 70 4.08 -17.11 7.09
CA LEU A 70 3.29 -16.84 5.91
C LEU A 70 2.30 -17.98 5.67
N LEU A 71 1.01 -17.66 5.62
CA LEU A 71 -0.04 -18.60 5.25
C LEU A 71 -0.48 -18.42 3.80
N GLU A 72 -0.52 -17.17 3.33
CA GLU A 72 -0.99 -16.81 2.00
C GLU A 72 -0.32 -15.52 1.56
N ALA A 73 0.07 -15.44 0.28
CA ALA A 73 0.46 -14.21 -0.38
C ALA A 73 -0.27 -14.14 -1.73
N GLY A 74 -0.80 -12.97 -2.06
CA GLY A 74 -1.54 -12.77 -3.30
C GLY A 74 -1.58 -11.31 -3.73
N PRO A 75 -2.33 -11.00 -4.81
CA PRO A 75 -2.34 -9.67 -5.40
C PRO A 75 -2.77 -8.56 -4.43
N GLY A 76 -3.72 -8.84 -3.53
CA GLY A 76 -4.29 -7.82 -2.65
C GLY A 76 -3.80 -7.86 -1.21
N GLN A 77 -3.15 -8.94 -0.77
CA GLN A 77 -2.91 -9.18 0.64
C GLN A 77 -1.82 -10.20 0.93
N VAL A 78 -1.36 -10.16 2.18
CA VAL A 78 -0.58 -11.21 2.83
C VAL A 78 -1.31 -11.65 4.10
N LYS A 79 -1.36 -12.95 4.36
CA LYS A 79 -1.90 -13.52 5.60
C LYS A 79 -0.78 -14.17 6.42
N LEU A 80 -0.65 -13.77 7.67
CA LEU A 80 0.30 -14.29 8.64
C LEU A 80 -0.42 -15.04 9.77
N ALA A 81 0.23 -16.08 10.29
CA ALA A 81 -0.08 -16.72 11.57
C ALA A 81 1.13 -16.64 12.51
N ASP A 82 0.95 -17.02 13.78
CA ASP A 82 1.99 -16.97 14.81
C ASP A 82 2.65 -15.58 14.80
N VAL A 83 1.85 -14.52 14.94
CA VAL A 83 2.30 -13.14 14.69
C VAL A 83 2.99 -12.58 15.94
N TYR A 84 4.11 -11.89 15.74
CA TYR A 84 4.91 -11.21 16.75
C TYR A 84 5.13 -9.76 16.36
N TYR A 85 5.35 -8.92 17.37
CA TYR A 85 5.81 -7.54 17.19
C TYR A 85 6.78 -7.18 18.32
N VAL A 86 7.54 -6.09 18.13
CA VAL A 86 8.41 -5.54 19.17
C VAL A 86 7.60 -4.57 20.02
N GLU A 87 7.55 -4.84 21.31
CA GLU A 87 6.97 -3.96 22.31
C GLU A 87 8.09 -3.25 23.08
N THR A 88 8.00 -1.92 23.15
CA THR A 88 8.85 -1.11 24.03
C THR A 88 8.20 -0.97 25.40
N PHE A 89 8.92 -1.29 26.46
CA PHE A 89 8.44 -1.20 27.84
C PHE A 89 9.47 -0.51 28.75
N ILE A 90 9.03 -0.10 29.94
CA ILE A 90 9.93 0.44 30.97
C ILE A 90 10.47 -0.73 31.79
N ALA A 91 11.79 -0.94 31.73
CA ALA A 91 12.46 -2.09 32.32
C ALA A 91 12.80 -1.90 33.81
N ASP A 92 12.88 -0.66 34.30
CA ASP A 92 13.26 -0.38 35.68
C ASP A 92 12.67 0.95 36.21
N PRO A 93 12.69 1.17 37.54
CA PRO A 93 12.19 2.41 38.14
C PRO A 93 12.93 3.68 37.73
N SER A 94 14.11 3.57 37.12
CA SER A 94 14.86 4.72 36.59
C SER A 94 14.29 5.24 35.27
N GLY A 95 13.34 4.51 34.67
CA GLY A 95 12.71 4.88 33.41
C GLY A 95 13.45 4.37 32.18
N ARG A 96 14.41 3.44 32.33
CA ARG A 96 15.11 2.83 31.19
C ARG A 96 14.11 2.09 30.32
N ARG A 97 14.09 2.42 29.02
CA ARG A 97 13.28 1.72 28.02
C ARG A 97 14.05 0.52 27.47
N ASP A 98 13.35 -0.59 27.30
CA ASP A 98 13.87 -1.79 26.66
C ASP A 98 12.82 -2.34 25.67
N ASN A 99 13.24 -3.26 24.82
CA ASN A 99 12.43 -3.85 23.77
C ASN A 99 12.33 -5.36 23.98
N ARG A 100 11.13 -5.90 23.83
CA ARG A 100 10.89 -7.35 23.80
C ARG A 100 10.06 -7.74 22.60
N LEU A 101 10.32 -8.94 22.08
CA LEU A 101 9.45 -9.54 21.09
C LEU A 101 8.29 -10.20 21.84
N VAL A 102 7.06 -9.90 21.45
CA VAL A 102 5.86 -10.47 22.07
C VAL A 102 5.01 -11.17 21.02
N ASN A 103 4.38 -12.28 21.40
CA ASN A 103 3.39 -12.92 20.57
C ASN A 103 2.07 -12.14 20.64
N ARG A 104 1.54 -11.77 19.47
CA ARG A 104 0.32 -10.97 19.34
C ARG A 104 -0.92 -11.67 19.89
N GLN A 105 -1.07 -12.97 19.65
CA GLN A 105 -2.21 -13.73 20.17
C GLN A 105 -2.22 -13.77 21.70
N LYS A 106 -1.04 -13.86 22.32
CA LYS A 106 -0.87 -13.88 23.78
C LYS A 106 -1.03 -12.49 24.42
N ASN A 107 -0.64 -11.42 23.72
CA ASN A 107 -0.52 -10.07 24.31
C ASN A 107 -1.67 -9.11 23.95
N ASP A 108 -2.35 -9.31 22.82
CA ASP A 108 -3.49 -8.47 22.43
C ASP A 108 -4.77 -8.91 23.16
N TRP A 109 -5.58 -7.93 23.58
CA TRP A 109 -6.86 -8.18 24.30
C TRP A 109 -7.87 -9.03 23.53
N HIS A 110 -7.77 -9.06 22.21
CA HIS A 110 -8.69 -9.80 21.34
C HIS A 110 -8.04 -11.06 20.73
N SER A 111 -6.87 -11.46 21.24
CA SER A 111 -6.15 -12.72 20.94
C SER A 111 -6.27 -13.23 19.50
N PRO A 112 -5.83 -12.45 18.50
CA PRO A 112 -6.00 -12.80 17.09
C PRO A 112 -5.10 -13.98 16.70
N GLU A 113 -5.66 -14.98 16.03
CA GLU A 113 -4.90 -16.13 15.52
C GLU A 113 -4.14 -15.81 14.22
N THR A 114 -4.71 -14.94 13.38
CA THR A 114 -4.13 -14.56 12.09
C THR A 114 -4.19 -13.06 11.87
N MET A 115 -3.32 -12.58 10.99
CA MET A 115 -3.29 -11.18 10.56
C MET A 115 -3.33 -11.14 9.04
N VAL A 116 -4.32 -10.43 8.50
CA VAL A 116 -4.41 -10.13 7.07
C VAL A 116 -3.97 -8.69 6.88
N ILE A 117 -3.00 -8.48 5.98
CA ILE A 117 -2.40 -7.19 5.69
C ILE A 117 -2.63 -6.90 4.22
N ALA A 118 -3.27 -5.77 3.91
CA ALA A 118 -3.47 -5.34 2.53
C ALA A 118 -2.12 -4.97 1.88
N ALA A 119 -1.93 -5.39 0.62
CA ALA A 119 -0.68 -5.19 -0.12
C ALA A 119 -0.31 -3.71 -0.26
N ASP A 120 -1.29 -2.83 -0.37
CA ASP A 120 -1.10 -1.37 -0.47
C ASP A 120 -0.64 -0.71 0.85
N LYS A 121 -0.63 -1.45 1.97
CA LYS A 121 -0.11 -1.01 3.27
C LYS A 121 1.26 -1.57 3.58
N ILE A 122 1.80 -2.47 2.76
CA ILE A 122 3.10 -3.10 2.95
C ILE A 122 4.16 -2.21 2.31
N LEU A 123 5.13 -1.76 3.11
CA LEU A 123 6.33 -1.08 2.63
C LEU A 123 7.38 -2.10 2.18
N MET A 124 7.56 -3.17 2.94
CA MET A 124 8.57 -4.19 2.68
C MET A 124 8.18 -5.53 3.30
N ILE A 125 8.52 -6.61 2.60
CA ILE A 125 8.41 -7.98 3.10
C ILE A 125 9.75 -8.69 2.91
N GLU A 126 10.23 -9.38 3.93
CA GLU A 126 11.54 -10.01 3.93
C GLU A 126 11.53 -11.34 4.68
N THR A 127 12.26 -12.32 4.15
CA THR A 127 12.40 -13.64 4.76
C THR A 127 13.21 -13.54 6.05
N VAL A 128 12.74 -14.18 7.11
CA VAL A 128 13.48 -14.33 8.36
C VAL A 128 14.33 -15.60 8.29
N GLY A 129 15.65 -15.43 8.33
CA GLY A 129 16.58 -16.56 8.35
C GLY A 129 16.43 -17.40 9.61
N THR A 130 16.53 -18.73 9.47
CA THR A 130 16.36 -19.70 10.56
C THR A 130 17.42 -19.57 11.65
N GLN A 131 18.60 -19.03 11.32
CA GLN A 131 19.69 -18.79 12.27
C GLN A 131 19.71 -17.35 12.83
N SER A 132 18.73 -16.53 12.47
CA SER A 132 18.67 -15.13 12.89
C SER A 132 18.46 -14.98 14.39
N ARG A 133 18.85 -13.83 14.93
CA ARG A 133 18.51 -13.45 16.31
C ARG A 133 17.01 -13.44 16.53
N LEU A 134 16.23 -13.00 15.54
CA LEU A 134 14.77 -13.01 15.59
C LEU A 134 14.20 -14.42 15.73
N ALA A 135 14.71 -15.39 14.96
CA ALA A 135 14.28 -16.78 15.07
C ALA A 135 14.48 -17.32 16.50
N LYS A 136 15.62 -17.03 17.13
CA LYS A 136 15.89 -17.40 18.53
C LYS A 136 14.93 -16.71 19.51
N LEU A 137 14.61 -15.43 19.29
CA LEU A 137 13.65 -14.69 20.14
C LEU A 137 12.23 -15.26 20.01
N ILE A 138 11.82 -15.66 18.80
CA ILE A 138 10.53 -16.32 18.57
C ILE A 138 10.47 -17.63 19.35
N GLU A 139 11.52 -18.46 19.28
CA GLU A 139 11.59 -19.71 20.04
C GLU A 139 11.48 -19.49 21.55
N GLN A 140 12.20 -18.49 22.08
CA GLN A 140 12.13 -18.11 23.50
C GLN A 140 10.73 -17.66 23.91
N GLU A 141 10.11 -16.77 23.14
CA GLU A 141 8.76 -16.26 23.43
C GLU A 141 7.67 -17.33 23.31
N ARG A 142 7.85 -18.32 22.41
CA ARG A 142 6.93 -19.47 22.30
C ARG A 142 6.94 -20.32 23.56
N ALA A 143 8.10 -20.49 24.17
CA ALA A 143 8.27 -21.29 25.39
C ALA A 143 7.69 -20.62 26.65
N LEU A 144 7.42 -19.31 26.61
CA LEU A 144 6.83 -18.59 27.73
C LEU A 144 5.32 -18.85 27.84
N PRO A 145 4.76 -18.99 29.06
CA PRO A 145 3.32 -19.06 29.27
C PRO A 145 2.66 -17.73 28.85
N ALA A 146 1.37 -17.79 28.50
CA ALA A 146 0.62 -16.56 28.24
C ALA A 146 0.62 -15.65 29.49
N PRO A 147 0.74 -14.32 29.33
CA PRO A 147 0.58 -13.41 30.44
C PRO A 147 -0.80 -13.61 31.08
N LYS A 148 -0.85 -13.60 32.41
CA LYS A 148 -2.09 -13.72 33.18
C LYS A 148 -2.77 -12.36 33.32
#